data_AF-A0A2Z6U7I5-F1
#
_entry.id   AF-A0A2Z6U7I5-F1
#
_cell.length_a   1.000
_cell.length_b   1.000
_cell.length_c   1.000
_cell.angle_alpha   90.00
_cell.angle_beta   90.00
_cell.angle_gamma   90.00
#
_symmetry.space_group_name_H-M   'P 1'
#
loop_
_entity.id
_entity.type
_entity.pdbx_description
1 polymer ?
#
loop_
_entity_poly.entity_id
_entity_poly.type
_entity_poly.pdbx_seq_one_letter_code
_entity_poly.pdbx_strand_id
1 'polypeptide(L)'
;MSNQPNTTAALQTLEELDGGAFLSRFTAVIREVASGIHKTDKPGEITVKLKIKPNNKTSQHGCGTKVDIESKLQFVKPTAIGKASEEGTTVTQMWINKDLTMTALAKAQDDLFTNSKITSIKE
;
A
#
# COMPACT_ATOMS: atom_id res chain seq x y z
N MET A 1 10.84 -14.65 -20.13
CA MET A 1 11.19 -14.98 -18.73
C MET A 1 10.01 -14.55 -17.88
N SER A 2 9.42 -15.48 -17.13
CA SER A 2 8.23 -15.24 -16.30
C SER A 2 8.54 -14.17 -15.26
N ASN A 3 7.90 -13.00 -15.36
CA ASN A 3 7.97 -11.94 -14.37
C ASN A 3 7.29 -12.47 -13.10
N GLN A 4 8.05 -13.11 -12.21
CA GLN A 4 7.54 -13.49 -10.89
C GLN A 4 7.08 -12.19 -10.21
N PRO A 5 5.83 -12.11 -9.75
CA PRO A 5 5.37 -10.92 -9.03
C PRO A 5 6.30 -10.74 -7.84
N ASN A 6 7.00 -9.61 -7.77
CA ASN A 6 7.89 -9.29 -6.66
C ASN A 6 7.02 -9.11 -5.41
N THR A 7 6.79 -10.19 -4.66
CA THR A 7 5.91 -10.24 -3.49
C THR A 7 6.36 -9.25 -2.41
N THR A 8 7.67 -9.00 -2.33
CA THR A 8 8.26 -8.00 -1.45
C THR A 8 7.80 -6.60 -1.78
N ALA A 9 7.67 -6.26 -3.08
CA ALA A 9 7.18 -4.96 -3.50
C ALA A 9 5.71 -4.75 -3.09
N ALA A 10 4.87 -5.79 -3.25
CA ALA A 10 3.47 -5.71 -2.84
C ALA A 10 3.31 -5.50 -1.33
N LEU A 11 4.06 -6.22 -0.50
CA LEU A 11 4.04 -6.04 0.95
C LEU A 11 4.51 -4.64 1.35
N GLN A 12 5.62 -4.17 0.77
CA GLN A 12 6.12 -2.83 1.01
C GLN A 12 5.09 -1.76 0.66
N THR A 13 4.36 -1.91 -0.45
CA THR A 13 3.30 -0.95 -0.81
C THR A 13 2.20 -0.89 0.25
N LEU A 14 1.81 -2.03 0.83
CA LEU A 14 0.78 -2.10 1.88
C LEU A 14 1.27 -1.56 3.22
N GLU A 15 2.56 -1.69 3.51
CA GLU A 15 3.22 -1.09 4.68
C GLU A 15 3.36 0.42 4.55
N GLU A 16 3.48 0.95 3.33
CA GLU A 16 3.56 2.40 3.10
C GLU A 16 2.17 3.06 3.05
N LEU A 17 1.09 2.29 2.85
CA LEU A 17 -0.28 2.82 2.87
C LEU A 17 -0.62 3.40 4.25
N ASP A 18 -1.15 4.64 4.23
CA ASP A 18 -1.44 5.43 5.43
C ASP A 18 -0.25 5.52 6.40
N GLY A 19 0.98 5.53 5.86
CA GLY A 19 2.22 5.53 6.67
C GLY A 19 2.38 4.30 7.55
N GLY A 20 1.80 3.16 7.16
CA GLY A 20 1.81 1.91 7.94
C GLY A 20 0.66 1.75 8.91
N ALA A 21 -0.19 2.78 9.08
CA ALA A 21 -1.38 2.66 9.92
C ALA A 21 -2.41 1.69 9.32
N PHE A 22 -2.41 1.48 8.00
CA PHE A 22 -3.33 0.55 7.33
C PHE A 22 -3.16 -0.88 7.85
N LEU A 23 -1.93 -1.41 7.87
CA LEU A 23 -1.65 -2.77 8.32
C LEU A 23 -2.00 -2.97 9.81
N SER A 24 -1.71 -1.96 10.63
CA SER A 24 -2.06 -1.96 12.06
C SER A 24 -3.58 -2.04 12.26
N ARG A 25 -4.34 -1.19 11.55
CA ARG A 25 -5.82 -1.20 11.59
C ARG A 25 -6.38 -2.52 11.06
N PHE A 26 -5.86 -3.02 9.95
CA PHE A 26 -6.30 -4.30 9.38
C PHE A 26 -6.08 -5.46 10.35
N THR A 27 -4.93 -5.50 11.03
CA THR A 27 -4.63 -6.49 12.07
C THR A 27 -5.61 -6.39 13.25
N ALA A 28 -5.93 -5.18 13.69
CA ALA A 28 -6.92 -4.96 14.75
C ALA A 28 -8.32 -5.47 14.34
N VAL A 29 -8.74 -5.17 13.11
CA VAL A 29 -10.03 -5.62 12.55
C VAL A 29 -10.11 -7.14 12.47
N ILE A 30 -9.06 -7.81 11.99
CA ILE A 30 -9.01 -9.29 11.96
C ILE A 30 -9.21 -9.86 13.36
N ARG A 31 -8.50 -9.31 14.36
CA ARG A 31 -8.64 -9.77 15.76
C ARG A 31 -10.04 -9.57 16.29
N GLU A 32 -10.66 -8.44 15.96
CA GLU A 32 -12.00 -8.12 16.44
C GLU A 32 -13.06 -9.04 15.84
N VAL A 33 -13.00 -9.25 14.52
CA VAL A 33 -13.90 -10.18 13.82
C VAL A 33 -13.69 -11.61 14.30
N ALA A 34 -12.44 -12.06 14.43
CA ALA A 34 -12.13 -13.38 14.96
C ALA A 34 -12.65 -13.57 16.39
N SER A 35 -12.50 -12.56 17.27
CA SER A 35 -13.08 -12.61 18.61
C SER A 35 -14.61 -12.66 18.58
N GLY A 36 -15.26 -11.98 17.64
CA GLY A 36 -16.71 -12.02 17.46
C GLY A 36 -17.19 -13.40 17.05
N ILE A 37 -16.53 -14.01 16.06
CA ILE A 37 -16.82 -15.37 15.58
C ILE A 37 -16.65 -16.36 16.72
N HIS A 38 -15.50 -16.33 17.42
CA HIS A 38 -15.21 -17.25 18.53
C HIS A 38 -16.24 -17.19 19.68
N LYS A 39 -16.86 -16.02 19.91
CA LYS A 39 -17.85 -15.84 20.99
C LYS A 39 -19.28 -16.19 20.58
N THR A 40 -19.58 -16.24 19.29
CA THR A 40 -20.96 -16.29 18.79
C THR A 40 -21.22 -17.43 17.81
N ASP A 41 -20.18 -18.12 17.34
CA ASP A 41 -20.21 -19.15 16.28
C ASP A 41 -20.95 -18.72 15.00
N LYS A 42 -21.07 -17.40 14.78
CA LYS A 42 -21.69 -16.79 13.59
C LYS A 42 -20.61 -16.32 12.63
N PRO A 43 -20.89 -16.28 11.31
CA PRO A 43 -19.95 -15.77 10.33
C PRO A 43 -19.71 -14.27 10.49
N GLY A 44 -18.46 -13.85 10.30
CA GLY A 44 -18.03 -12.47 10.16
C GLY A 44 -17.47 -12.20 8.77
N GLU A 45 -17.41 -10.93 8.36
CA GLU A 45 -16.96 -10.53 7.02
C GLU A 45 -15.99 -9.35 7.11
N ILE A 46 -14.93 -9.38 6.28
CA ILE A 46 -13.99 -8.27 6.12
C ILE A 46 -13.85 -8.00 4.62
N THR A 47 -14.09 -6.75 4.21
CA THR A 47 -13.99 -6.28 2.83
C THR A 47 -12.94 -5.17 2.74
N VAL A 48 -11.90 -5.40 1.94
CA VAL A 48 -10.88 -4.41 1.59
C VAL A 48 -11.07 -3.99 0.14
N LYS A 49 -11.22 -2.68 -0.11
CA LYS A 49 -11.30 -2.11 -1.46
C LYS A 49 -10.20 -1.07 -1.64
N LEU A 50 -9.28 -1.33 -2.57
CA LEU A 50 -8.24 -0.39 -2.98
C LEU A 50 -8.60 0.18 -4.35
N LYS A 51 -8.79 1.49 -4.47
CA LYS A 51 -8.96 2.17 -5.77
C LYS A 51 -7.74 3.04 -6.04
N ILE A 52 -7.06 2.77 -7.14
CA ILE A 52 -5.89 3.53 -7.58
C ILE A 52 -6.33 4.44 -8.72
N LYS A 53 -6.10 5.75 -8.57
CA LYS A 53 -6.45 6.75 -9.58
C LYS A 53 -5.20 7.56 -9.94
N PRO A 54 -4.89 7.76 -11.23
CA PRO A 54 -3.82 8.66 -11.63
C PRO A 54 -4.17 10.09 -11.18
N ASN A 55 -3.20 10.76 -10.57
CA ASN A 55 -3.34 12.16 -10.19
C ASN A 55 -2.77 13.04 -11.31
N ASN A 56 -3.67 13.65 -12.10
CA ASN A 56 -3.32 14.44 -13.29
C ASN A 56 -2.53 15.73 -13.02
N LYS A 57 -2.15 16.03 -11.76
CA LYS A 57 -1.56 17.33 -11.42
C LYS A 57 -0.06 17.48 -11.62
N THR A 58 0.73 16.43 -11.86
CA THR A 58 2.14 16.59 -12.28
C THR A 58 2.79 15.23 -12.54
N SER A 59 3.00 14.90 -13.82
CA SER A 59 4.14 14.05 -14.18
C SER A 59 5.37 14.94 -14.00
N GLN A 60 6.00 14.89 -12.82
CA GLN A 60 7.24 15.63 -12.62
C GLN A 60 8.28 15.04 -13.58
N HIS A 61 8.83 15.89 -14.46
CA HIS A 61 9.74 15.55 -15.54
C HIS A 61 10.71 14.42 -15.16
N GLY A 62 10.45 13.20 -15.66
CA GLY A 62 11.38 12.08 -15.59
C GLY A 62 11.29 11.15 -14.36
N CYS A 63 10.42 11.38 -13.38
CA CYS A 63 10.50 10.71 -12.06
C CYS A 63 9.41 9.66 -11.74
N GLY A 64 8.23 9.69 -12.38
CA GLY A 64 7.17 8.68 -12.16
C GLY A 64 5.74 9.23 -12.30
N THR A 65 4.73 8.37 -12.20
CA THR A 65 3.31 8.76 -12.24
C THR A 65 2.77 8.87 -10.81
N LYS A 66 2.29 10.05 -10.42
CA LYS A 66 1.63 10.23 -9.13
C LYS A 66 0.23 9.59 -9.16
N VAL A 67 -0.11 8.85 -8.11
CA VAL A 67 -1.41 8.18 -7.95
C VAL A 67 -2.00 8.48 -6.57
N ASP A 68 -3.31 8.59 -6.53
CA ASP A 68 -4.08 8.59 -5.29
C ASP A 68 -4.65 7.19 -5.06
N ILE A 69 -4.42 6.63 -3.88
CA ILE A 69 -4.89 5.31 -3.49
C ILE A 69 -5.92 5.48 -2.38
N GLU A 70 -7.17 5.25 -2.75
CA GLU A 70 -8.32 5.23 -1.85
C GLU A 70 -8.42 3.81 -1.26
N SER A 71 -8.08 3.69 0.02
CA SER A 71 -8.12 2.44 0.77
C SER A 71 -9.36 2.42 1.65
N LYS A 72 -10.30 1.53 1.34
CA LYS A 72 -11.56 1.38 2.06
C LYS A 72 -11.58 0.03 2.78
N LEU A 73 -11.67 0.08 4.10
CA LEU A 73 -11.79 -1.09 4.98
C LEU A 73 -13.20 -1.12 5.57
N GLN A 74 -13.94 -2.19 5.27
CA GLN A 74 -15.27 -2.46 5.82
C GLN A 74 -15.23 -3.78 6.56
N PHE A 75 -15.81 -3.87 7.75
CA PHE A 75 -15.94 -5.15 8.44
C PHE A 75 -17.27 -5.29 9.17
N VAL A 76 -17.72 -6.54 9.29
CA VAL A 76 -18.93 -6.94 10.00
C VAL A 76 -18.55 -7.98 11.05
N LYS A 77 -18.70 -7.59 12.31
CA LYS A 77 -18.47 -8.45 13.48
C LYS A 77 -19.80 -8.99 14.01
N PRO A 78 -19.95 -10.31 14.18
CA PRO A 78 -21.11 -10.86 14.87
C PRO A 78 -21.03 -10.58 16.38
N THR A 79 -22.14 -10.14 16.98
CA THR A 79 -22.26 -9.90 18.42
C THR A 79 -23.34 -10.82 19.01
N ALA A 80 -23.36 -10.95 20.34
CA ALA A 80 -24.37 -11.77 21.04
C ALA A 80 -25.81 -11.33 20.67
N ILE A 81 -26.00 -10.03 20.48
CA ILE A 81 -27.26 -9.41 20.05
C ILE A 81 -26.99 -8.64 18.74
N GLY A 82 -26.95 -9.35 17.62
CA GLY A 82 -26.90 -8.76 16.27
C GLY A 82 -25.54 -8.75 15.59
N LYS A 83 -25.25 -7.67 14.86
CA LYS A 83 -24.02 -7.45 14.08
C LYS A 83 -23.54 -6.02 14.29
N ALA A 84 -22.23 -5.84 14.48
CA ALA A 84 -21.57 -4.53 14.47
C ALA A 84 -20.85 -4.35 13.14
N SER A 85 -20.95 -3.16 12.54
CA SER A 85 -20.31 -2.84 11.27
C SER A 85 -19.53 -1.54 11.41
N GLU A 86 -18.33 -1.50 10.85
CA GLU A 86 -17.50 -0.30 10.80
C GLU A 86 -16.85 -0.16 9.42
N GLU A 87 -16.73 1.09 8.98
CA GLU A 87 -16.17 1.47 7.69
C GLU A 87 -15.16 2.61 7.89
N GLY A 88 -13.96 2.42 7.35
CA GLY A 88 -12.93 3.45 7.26
C GLY A 88 -12.48 3.63 5.83
N THR A 89 -12.39 4.88 5.37
CA THR A 89 -11.83 5.22 4.06
C THR A 89 -10.67 6.19 4.26
N THR A 90 -9.51 5.86 3.71
CA THR A 90 -8.34 6.73 3.69
C THR A 90 -7.86 6.94 2.26
N VAL A 91 -7.24 8.09 1.99
CA VAL A 91 -6.64 8.38 0.69
C VAL A 91 -5.16 8.68 0.92
N THR A 92 -4.29 7.90 0.30
CA THR A 92 -2.84 8.05 0.38
C THR A 92 -2.30 8.38 -1.00
N GLN A 93 -1.45 9.40 -1.10
CA GLN A 93 -0.76 9.73 -2.34
C GLN A 93 0.53 8.92 -2.44
N MET A 94 0.74 8.23 -3.56
CA MET A 94 1.95 7.46 -3.82
C MET A 94 2.48 7.74 -5.24
N TRP A 95 3.68 7.26 -5.52
CA TRP A 95 4.33 7.34 -6.82
C TRP A 95 4.47 5.95 -7.42
N ILE A 96 4.11 5.80 -8.68
CA ILE A 96 4.51 4.66 -9.50
C ILE A 96 5.88 4.98 -10.09
N ASN A 97 6.88 4.22 -9.66
CA ASN A 97 8.25 4.31 -10.14
C ASN A 97 8.40 3.60 -11.51
N LYS A 98 9.52 3.85 -12.20
CA LYS A 98 9.82 3.22 -13.51
C LYS A 98 9.95 1.69 -13.44
N ASP A 99 10.32 1.17 -12.27
CA ASP A 99 10.39 -0.27 -11.99
C ASP A 99 9.02 -0.90 -11.65
N LEU A 100 7.92 -0.14 -11.84
CA LEU A 100 6.54 -0.51 -11.51
C LEU A 100 6.29 -0.78 -10.02
N THR A 101 7.21 -0.38 -9.14
CA THR A 101 6.96 -0.35 -7.69
C THR A 101 6.17 0.90 -7.31
N MET A 102 5.34 0.81 -6.26
CA MET A 102 4.68 1.98 -5.71
C MET A 102 5.28 2.31 -4.35
N THR A 103 5.66 3.57 -4.18
CA THR A 103 6.24 4.06 -2.92
C THR A 103 5.68 5.43 -2.58
N ALA A 104 5.60 5.77 -1.30
CA ALA A 104 5.14 7.07 -0.81
C ALA A 104 6.05 8.21 -1.29
N LEU A 105 7.35 7.94 -1.43
CA LEU A 105 8.34 8.85 -2.00
C LEU A 105 8.76 8.36 -3.37
N ALA A 106 8.91 9.25 -4.34
CA ALA A 106 9.48 8.89 -5.64
C ALA A 106 10.93 8.40 -5.44
N LYS A 107 11.29 7.26 -6.04
CA LYS A 107 12.70 6.86 -6.10
C LYS A 107 13.45 7.93 -6.90
N ALA A 108 14.36 8.64 -6.23
CA ALA A 108 15.34 9.45 -6.92
C ALA A 108 16.13 8.53 -7.85
N GLN A 109 16.30 8.95 -9.10
CA GLN A 109 17.15 8.26 -10.07
C GLN A 109 18.50 7.97 -9.41
N ASP A 110 18.98 6.73 -9.53
CA ASP A 110 20.30 6.33 -9.06
C ASP A 110 21.32 7.42 -9.40
N ASP A 111 22.02 7.82 -8.34
CA ASP A 111 22.99 8.89 -8.23
C ASP A 111 23.79 9.10 -9.54
N LEU A 112 23.47 10.23 -10.20
CA LEU A 112 24.02 10.69 -11.49
C LEU A 112 25.57 10.76 -11.48
N PHE A 113 26.19 10.65 -10.30
CA PHE A 113 27.63 10.77 -10.10
C PHE A 113 28.35 9.45 -9.78
N THR A 114 27.66 8.31 -9.64
CA THR A 114 28.31 7.04 -9.22
C THR A 114 29.23 6.44 -10.30
N ASN A 115 29.09 6.84 -11.57
CA ASN A 115 29.91 6.34 -12.68
C ASN A 115 31.09 7.25 -13.10
N SER A 116 31.42 8.31 -12.36
CA SER A 116 32.54 9.21 -12.72
C SER A 116 33.88 8.89 -12.04
N LYS A 117 34.06 7.66 -11.54
CA LYS A 117 35.38 7.13 -11.21
C LYS A 117 35.74 6.09 -12.26
N ILE A 118 36.97 6.17 -12.77
CA ILE A 118 37.57 5.38 -13.85
C ILE A 118 37.43 6.05 -15.22
N THR A 119 38.24 7.07 -15.50
CA THR A 119 39.12 7.08 -16.69
C THR A 119 40.26 8.08 -16.48
N SER A 120 41.47 7.53 -16.40
CA SER A 120 42.79 8.09 -16.71
C SER A 120 43.21 9.46 -16.14
N ILE A 121 44.07 9.41 -15.13
CA ILE A 121 45.24 10.28 -15.10
C ILE A 121 46.47 9.40 -14.81
N LYS A 122 47.12 8.96 -15.88
CA LYS A 122 48.55 8.63 -15.91
C LYS A 122 49.13 9.54 -16.98
N GLU A 123 49.64 10.70 -16.58
CA GLU A 123 50.83 11.36 -17.13
C GLU A 123 51.48 12.15 -15.98
#